data_AF-A0AAN9J2Z2-F1
#
_entry.id   AF-A0AAN9J2Z2-F1
#
_cell.length_a   1.000
_cell.length_b   1.000
_cell.length_c   1.000
_cell.angle_alpha   90.00
_cell.angle_beta   90.00
_cell.angle_gamma   90.00
#
_symmetry.space_group_name_H-M   'P 1'
#
loop_
_entity.id
_entity.type
_entity.pdbx_description
1 polymer ?
#
loop_
_entity_poly.entity_id
_entity_poly.type
_entity_poly.pdbx_seq_one_letter_code
_entity_poly.pdbx_strand_id
1 'polypeptide(L)'
;MFHRWSNSHQDQENNEIYVESKIKELKGAIGPLSGNSLKYCTDACLRRYLEARNWNVDKSKKMLEDTLSWRSTYKPEKICWDEVAAEGETGKLYRANFHDRQGRTVLILRPGMQNTSSVENQMRHLVYLLENAVLNLPAGQEQMAWLIDFTGWSLTSTPVKTARETINILQNHYPERLAIAFLYNPPRVFEAFWKIVKYFLDNKTFQKVKFVYPKNKDSVELMKSYFDEDNLPKELGGKSILTYNHEEFSRLMAQDDLKCAAFWEPDNKKPSNHIGNGHSAA
;
A
#
# COMPACT_ATOMS: atom_id res chain seq x y z
N MET A 1 -12.67 -32.79 -28.46
CA MET A 1 -12.75 -31.87 -27.30
C MET A 1 -11.38 -31.19 -27.10
N PHE A 2 -10.87 -30.46 -28.10
CA PHE A 2 -9.49 -29.90 -28.12
C PHE A 2 -9.44 -28.51 -28.80
N HIS A 3 -10.30 -27.57 -28.39
CA HIS A 3 -10.33 -26.21 -28.97
C HIS A 3 -10.32 -25.07 -27.94
N ARG A 4 -10.06 -25.37 -26.67
CA ARG A 4 -10.15 -24.36 -25.60
C ARG A 4 -8.81 -23.87 -25.05
N TRP A 5 -7.69 -24.46 -25.47
CA TRP A 5 -6.35 -24.13 -24.94
C TRP A 5 -5.53 -23.17 -25.82
N SER A 6 -5.80 -23.15 -27.14
CA SER A 6 -5.11 -22.25 -28.09
C SER A 6 -5.51 -20.78 -27.90
N ASN A 7 -6.80 -20.51 -27.63
CA ASN A 7 -7.27 -19.12 -27.50
C ASN A 7 -6.78 -18.44 -26.22
N SER A 8 -6.61 -19.17 -25.11
CA SER A 8 -6.19 -18.56 -23.84
C SER A 8 -4.75 -18.04 -23.87
N HIS A 9 -3.85 -18.75 -24.55
CA HIS A 9 -2.46 -18.30 -24.72
C HIS A 9 -2.39 -17.08 -25.64
N GLN A 10 -3.14 -17.09 -26.74
CA GLN A 10 -3.17 -15.97 -27.68
C GLN A 10 -3.81 -14.72 -27.07
N ASP A 11 -4.87 -14.87 -26.25
CA ASP A 11 -5.50 -13.77 -25.53
C ASP A 11 -4.58 -13.17 -24.44
N GLN A 12 -3.77 -14.01 -23.77
CA GLN A 12 -2.77 -13.56 -22.79
C GLN A 12 -1.63 -12.80 -23.47
N GLU A 13 -1.08 -13.34 -24.55
CA GLU A 13 0.01 -12.72 -25.31
C GLU A 13 -0.43 -11.37 -25.91
N ASN A 14 -1.64 -11.31 -26.48
CA ASN A 14 -2.21 -10.07 -26.98
C ASN A 14 -2.40 -9.02 -25.87
N ASN A 15 -2.75 -9.46 -24.65
CA ASN A 15 -2.90 -8.57 -23.50
C ASN A 15 -1.54 -8.05 -23.00
N GLU A 16 -0.51 -8.90 -22.93
CA GLU A 16 0.84 -8.48 -22.55
C GLU A 16 1.41 -7.46 -23.54
N ILE A 17 1.28 -7.72 -24.84
CA ILE A 17 1.70 -6.78 -25.90
C ILE A 17 0.95 -5.44 -25.77
N TYR A 18 -0.36 -5.46 -25.49
CA TYR A 18 -1.14 -4.25 -25.28
C TYR A 18 -0.64 -3.45 -24.07
N VAL A 19 -0.37 -4.12 -22.95
CA VAL A 19 0.14 -3.50 -21.72
C VAL A 19 1.50 -2.86 -21.96
N GLU A 20 2.44 -3.59 -22.57
CA GLU A 20 3.79 -3.08 -22.86
C GLU A 20 3.74 -1.88 -23.80
N SER A 21 2.89 -1.94 -24.83
CA SER A 21 2.64 -0.82 -25.74
C SER A 21 2.15 0.43 -25.00
N LYS A 22 1.19 0.29 -24.08
CA LYS A 22 0.67 1.40 -23.27
C LYS A 22 1.70 1.97 -22.30
N ILE A 23 2.53 1.12 -21.70
CA ILE A 23 3.65 1.56 -20.84
C ILE A 23 4.65 2.37 -21.67
N LYS A 24 5.00 1.91 -22.88
CA LYS A 24 5.91 2.62 -23.78
C LYS A 24 5.34 3.97 -24.23
N GLU A 25 4.05 4.02 -24.57
CA GLU A 25 3.33 5.24 -24.93
C GLU A 25 3.38 6.26 -23.78
N LEU A 26 3.09 5.81 -22.55
CA LEU A 26 3.15 6.66 -21.36
C LEU A 26 4.57 7.15 -21.07
N LYS A 27 5.60 6.29 -21.15
CA LYS A 27 7.01 6.70 -21.03
C LYS A 27 7.37 7.80 -22.03
N GLY A 28 6.97 7.63 -23.29
CA GLY A 28 7.18 8.64 -24.34
C GLY A 28 6.47 9.96 -24.03
N ALA A 29 5.23 9.89 -23.52
CA ALA A 29 4.43 11.07 -23.21
C ALA A 29 4.95 11.87 -22.01
N ILE A 30 5.50 11.21 -20.98
CA ILE A 30 6.10 11.86 -19.80
C ILE A 30 7.46 12.49 -20.14
N GLY A 31 8.19 11.89 -21.08
CA GLY A 31 9.53 12.31 -21.45
C GLY A 31 10.60 11.82 -20.47
N PRO A 32 11.85 12.28 -20.63
CA PRO A 32 12.98 11.80 -19.84
C PRO A 32 12.83 12.17 -18.36
N LEU A 33 13.04 11.18 -17.49
CA LEU A 33 13.04 11.34 -16.03
C LEU A 33 14.47 11.23 -15.48
N SER A 34 14.71 11.84 -14.32
CA SER A 34 15.99 11.77 -13.61
C SER A 34 15.80 11.61 -12.10
N GLY A 35 16.87 11.24 -11.40
CA GLY A 35 16.90 11.13 -9.94
C GLY A 35 15.82 10.22 -9.36
N ASN A 36 15.18 10.67 -8.28
CA ASN A 36 14.13 9.91 -7.59
C ASN A 36 12.92 9.63 -8.48
N SER A 37 12.58 10.53 -9.41
CA SER A 37 11.46 10.32 -10.34
C SER A 37 11.71 9.13 -11.26
N LEU A 38 12.93 9.00 -11.80
CA LEU A 38 13.32 7.84 -12.61
C LEU A 38 13.23 6.55 -11.81
N LYS A 39 13.72 6.56 -10.55
CA LYS A 39 13.68 5.40 -9.67
C LYS A 39 12.27 4.98 -9.26
N TYR A 40 11.38 5.95 -9.07
CA TYR A 40 9.98 5.72 -8.73
C TYR A 40 9.18 5.16 -9.91
N CYS A 41 9.39 5.68 -11.12
CA CYS A 41 8.61 5.37 -12.33
C CYS A 41 9.03 4.05 -13.01
N THR A 42 9.02 2.95 -12.26
CA THR A 42 9.19 1.60 -12.82
C THR A 42 8.01 1.20 -13.71
N ASP A 43 8.16 0.17 -14.53
CA ASP A 43 7.09 -0.34 -15.40
C ASP A 43 5.86 -0.78 -14.59
N ALA A 44 6.07 -1.42 -13.44
CA ALA A 44 5.01 -1.75 -12.50
C ALA A 44 4.32 -0.49 -11.94
N CYS A 45 5.07 0.59 -11.68
CA CYS A 45 4.50 1.88 -11.32
C CYS A 45 3.61 2.42 -12.44
N LEU A 46 4.15 2.52 -13.66
CA LEU A 46 3.42 3.05 -14.81
C LEU A 46 2.14 2.26 -15.09
N ARG A 47 2.19 0.93 -14.95
CA ARG A 47 1.02 0.05 -15.06
C ARG A 47 -0.09 0.44 -14.07
N ARG A 48 0.23 0.71 -12.80
CA ARG A 48 -0.77 1.12 -11.80
C ARG A 48 -1.48 2.42 -12.17
N TYR A 49 -0.75 3.40 -12.68
CA TYR A 49 -1.34 4.67 -13.13
C TYR A 49 -2.22 4.48 -14.37
N LEU A 50 -1.80 3.63 -15.31
CA LEU A 50 -2.61 3.23 -16.47
C LEU A 50 -3.90 2.54 -16.03
N GLU A 51 -3.81 1.51 -15.18
CA GLU A 51 -4.99 0.79 -14.67
C GLU A 51 -5.96 1.74 -13.94
N ALA A 52 -5.45 2.61 -13.08
CA ALA A 52 -6.27 3.58 -12.34
C ALA A 52 -6.99 4.61 -13.22
N ARG A 53 -6.58 4.74 -14.49
CA ARG A 53 -7.18 5.64 -15.48
C ARG A 53 -7.69 4.90 -16.71
N ASN A 54 -8.04 3.62 -16.55
CA ASN A 54 -8.62 2.76 -17.60
C ASN A 54 -7.79 2.76 -18.89
N TRP A 55 -6.47 2.66 -18.74
CA TRP A 55 -5.48 2.63 -19.82
C TRP A 55 -5.48 3.88 -20.72
N ASN A 56 -6.04 4.99 -20.24
CA ASN A 56 -5.96 6.28 -20.93
C ASN A 56 -4.63 6.97 -20.61
N VAL A 57 -3.76 7.11 -21.61
CA VAL A 57 -2.39 7.60 -21.43
C VAL A 57 -2.34 9.04 -20.94
N ASP A 58 -3.15 9.95 -21.49
CA ASP A 58 -3.13 11.37 -21.09
C ASP A 58 -3.57 11.57 -19.63
N LYS A 59 -4.65 10.89 -19.21
CA LYS A 59 -5.12 10.93 -17.82
C LYS A 59 -4.11 10.30 -16.86
N SER A 60 -3.44 9.23 -17.29
CA SER A 60 -2.41 8.53 -16.51
C SER A 60 -1.18 9.42 -16.34
N LYS A 61 -0.74 10.06 -17.42
CA LYS A 61 0.34 11.05 -17.43
C LYS A 61 0.05 12.16 -16.45
N LYS A 62 -1.12 12.81 -16.54
CA LYS A 62 -1.50 13.91 -15.64
C LYS A 62 -1.45 13.48 -14.17
N MET A 63 -2.02 12.33 -13.85
CA MET A 63 -2.02 11.80 -12.48
C MET A 63 -0.61 11.49 -11.97
N LEU A 64 0.26 10.95 -12.83
CA LEU A 64 1.64 10.66 -12.48
C LEU A 64 2.44 11.94 -12.28
N GLU A 65 2.31 12.93 -13.17
CA GLU A 65 2.95 14.25 -13.04
C GLU A 65 2.54 14.93 -11.72
N ASP A 66 1.24 14.88 -11.38
CA ASP A 66 0.74 15.40 -10.11
C ASP A 66 1.36 14.67 -8.91
N THR A 67 1.55 13.34 -9.02
CA THR A 67 2.23 12.58 -7.97
C THR A 67 3.71 12.92 -7.89
N LEU A 68 4.42 13.05 -9.01
CA LEU A 68 5.83 13.42 -9.01
C LEU A 68 6.04 14.82 -8.41
N SER A 69 5.15 15.76 -8.74
CA SER A 69 5.13 17.10 -8.13
C SER A 69 4.88 17.03 -6.63
N TRP A 70 3.86 16.26 -6.20
CA TRP A 70 3.58 16.03 -4.78
C TRP A 70 4.77 15.38 -4.06
N ARG A 71 5.40 14.33 -4.62
CA ARG A 71 6.58 13.69 -4.02
C ARG A 71 7.75 14.64 -3.90
N SER A 72 7.96 15.52 -4.88
CA SER A 72 9.06 16.50 -4.85
C SER A 72 8.93 17.50 -3.69
N THR A 73 7.70 17.81 -3.27
CA THR A 73 7.40 18.76 -2.19
C THR A 73 7.21 18.05 -0.86
N TYR A 74 6.38 17.01 -0.82
CA TYR A 74 6.02 16.23 0.37
C TYR A 74 7.15 15.31 0.86
N LYS A 75 7.99 14.81 -0.05
CA LYS A 75 9.16 13.96 0.21
C LYS A 75 8.84 12.76 1.10
N PRO A 76 7.88 11.90 0.70
CA PRO A 76 7.48 10.74 1.50
C PRO A 76 8.66 9.81 1.83
N GLU A 77 9.66 9.72 0.95
CA GLU A 77 10.87 8.93 1.14
C GLU A 77 11.83 9.45 2.22
N LYS A 78 11.58 10.66 2.76
CA LYS A 78 12.41 11.29 3.79
C LYS A 78 11.74 11.32 5.16
N ILE A 79 10.52 10.84 5.28
CA ILE A 79 9.85 10.77 6.58
C ILE A 79 10.50 9.64 7.37
N CYS A 80 11.06 9.97 8.54
CA CYS A 80 11.64 9.00 9.45
C CYS A 80 10.67 8.62 10.57
N TRP A 81 10.86 7.46 11.19
CA TRP A 81 9.98 6.96 12.24
C TRP A 81 9.93 7.89 13.45
N ASP A 82 11.05 8.46 13.87
CA ASP A 82 11.15 9.37 15.01
C ASP A 82 10.22 10.59 14.89
N GLU A 83 9.98 11.07 13.67
CA GLU A 83 9.07 12.18 13.39
C GLU A 83 7.58 11.83 13.58
N VAL A 84 7.23 10.54 13.44
CA VAL A 84 5.83 10.08 13.41
C VAL A 84 5.52 9.03 14.49
N ALA A 85 6.49 8.64 15.32
CA ALA A 85 6.35 7.58 16.32
C ALA A 85 5.21 7.85 17.31
N ALA A 86 5.02 9.12 17.71
CA ALA A 86 3.93 9.53 18.60
C ALA A 86 2.54 9.18 18.05
N GLU A 87 2.36 9.19 16.72
CA GLU A 87 1.11 8.78 16.09
C GLU A 87 0.86 7.26 16.20
N GLY A 88 1.94 6.48 16.36
CA GLY A 88 1.92 5.03 16.46
C GLY A 88 1.76 4.47 17.88
N GLU A 89 1.90 5.29 18.95
CA GLU A 89 1.92 4.82 20.35
C GLU A 89 0.77 3.89 20.73
N THR A 90 -0.42 4.17 20.23
CA THR A 90 -1.62 3.37 20.50
C THR A 90 -1.89 2.29 19.47
N GLY A 91 -0.99 2.05 18.51
CA GLY A 91 -1.18 1.07 17.44
C GLY A 91 -2.42 1.34 16.59
N LYS A 92 -2.78 2.61 16.36
CA LYS A 92 -3.95 2.99 15.55
C LYS A 92 -3.79 2.67 14.07
N LEU A 93 -2.56 2.57 13.60
CA LEU A 93 -2.20 2.13 12.26
C LEU A 93 -0.78 1.56 12.37
N TYR A 94 -0.56 0.35 11.85
CA TYR A 94 0.75 -0.28 11.85
C TYR A 94 0.84 -1.37 10.76
N ARG A 95 2.07 -1.72 10.38
CA ARG A 95 2.35 -2.88 9.53
C ARG A 95 2.38 -4.14 10.37
N ALA A 96 1.61 -5.16 9.99
CA ALA A 96 1.68 -6.45 10.64
C ALA A 96 3.04 -7.13 10.40
N ASN A 97 3.46 -7.99 11.33
CA ASN A 97 4.64 -8.84 11.17
C ASN A 97 4.34 -10.16 10.43
N PHE A 98 3.12 -10.32 9.92
CA PHE A 98 2.69 -11.44 9.10
C PHE A 98 2.19 -10.96 7.73
N HIS A 99 2.06 -11.92 6.82
CA HIS A 99 1.52 -11.69 5.49
C HIS A 99 0.17 -12.39 5.35
N ASP A 100 -0.60 -11.94 4.37
CA ASP A 100 -1.74 -12.74 3.94
C ASP A 100 -1.29 -13.97 3.15
N ARG A 101 -2.23 -14.85 2.79
CA ARG A 101 -1.95 -16.10 2.07
C ARG A 101 -1.37 -15.89 0.67
N GLN A 102 -1.40 -14.67 0.13
CA GLN A 102 -0.77 -14.31 -1.16
C GLN A 102 0.59 -13.62 -0.95
N GLY A 103 1.11 -13.61 0.28
CA GLY A 103 2.38 -12.98 0.62
C GLY A 103 2.30 -11.45 0.70
N ARG A 104 1.12 -10.84 0.64
CA ARG A 104 0.99 -9.38 0.66
C ARG A 104 1.26 -8.84 2.05
N THR A 105 1.98 -7.73 2.12
CA THR A 105 2.11 -6.94 3.34
C THR A 105 0.73 -6.55 3.85
N VAL A 106 0.53 -6.63 5.16
CA VAL A 106 -0.74 -6.33 5.82
C VAL A 106 -0.62 -5.04 6.64
N LEU A 107 -1.50 -4.08 6.39
CA LEU A 107 -1.69 -2.93 7.26
C LEU A 107 -2.89 -3.17 8.17
N ILE A 108 -2.69 -2.95 9.48
CA ILE A 108 -3.75 -3.01 10.48
C ILE A 108 -4.10 -1.59 10.89
N LEU A 109 -5.37 -1.21 10.72
CA LEU A 109 -5.94 0.09 11.08
C LEU A 109 -6.91 -0.12 12.23
N ARG A 110 -6.78 0.65 13.30
CA ARG A 110 -7.66 0.62 14.47
C ARG A 110 -8.15 2.05 14.75
N PRO A 111 -9.09 2.58 13.97
CA PRO A 111 -9.52 3.97 14.11
C PRO A 111 -10.12 4.28 15.50
N GLY A 112 -10.59 3.28 16.26
CA GLY A 112 -10.98 3.44 17.66
C GLY A 112 -9.84 3.80 18.63
N MET A 113 -8.57 3.63 18.20
CA MET A 113 -7.38 3.90 18.99
C MET A 113 -6.74 5.26 18.68
N GLN A 114 -7.50 6.20 18.09
CA GLN A 114 -6.98 7.54 17.77
C GLN A 114 -6.46 8.25 19.04
N ASN A 115 -5.21 8.69 19.02
CA ASN A 115 -4.52 9.31 20.16
C ASN A 115 -4.10 10.77 19.93
N THR A 116 -4.19 11.27 18.70
CA THR A 116 -3.77 12.64 18.35
C THR A 116 -4.86 13.39 17.58
N SER A 117 -4.70 14.71 17.46
CA SER A 117 -5.66 15.60 16.77
C SER A 117 -5.09 16.27 15.51
N SER A 118 -3.76 16.28 15.32
CA SER A 118 -3.13 16.91 14.16
C SER A 118 -3.37 16.07 12.90
N VAL A 119 -4.23 16.57 12.01
CA VAL A 119 -4.50 15.92 10.72
C VAL A 119 -3.21 15.80 9.88
N GLU A 120 -2.33 16.79 9.95
CA GLU A 120 -1.06 16.77 9.22
C GLU A 120 -0.15 15.63 9.69
N ASN A 121 0.04 15.48 11.00
CA ASN A 121 0.86 14.40 11.55
C ASN A 121 0.24 13.02 11.25
N GLN A 122 -1.09 12.93 11.32
CA GLN A 122 -1.82 11.72 10.94
C GLN A 122 -1.58 11.34 9.47
N MET A 123 -1.57 12.32 8.55
CA MET A 123 -1.27 12.07 7.14
C MET A 123 0.19 11.69 6.92
N ARG A 124 1.14 12.32 7.64
CA ARG A 124 2.56 11.95 7.59
C ARG A 124 2.77 10.51 8.05
N HIS A 125 2.15 10.11 9.17
CA HIS A 125 2.20 8.74 9.68
C HIS A 125 1.56 7.74 8.72
N LEU A 126 0.41 8.07 8.12
CA LEU A 126 -0.21 7.24 7.09
C LEU A 126 0.73 7.04 5.89
N VAL A 127 1.27 8.12 5.35
CA VAL A 127 2.19 8.07 4.20
C VAL A 127 3.44 7.29 4.52
N TYR A 128 4.04 7.51 5.70
CA TYR A 128 5.18 6.74 6.18
C TYR A 128 4.88 5.23 6.16
N LEU A 129 3.75 4.81 6.73
CA LEU A 129 3.39 3.38 6.78
C LEU A 129 2.99 2.80 5.43
N LEU A 130 2.48 3.62 4.49
CA LEU A 130 2.25 3.19 3.10
C LEU A 130 3.58 2.94 2.38
N GLU A 131 4.55 3.86 2.46
CA GLU A 131 5.87 3.67 1.85
C GLU A 131 6.59 2.48 2.49
N ASN A 132 6.52 2.35 3.82
CA ASN A 132 7.07 1.21 4.55
C ASN A 132 6.44 -0.12 4.12
N ALA A 133 5.13 -0.16 3.92
CA ALA A 133 4.43 -1.35 3.45
C ALA A 133 4.83 -1.71 2.02
N VAL A 134 4.96 -0.71 1.13
CA VAL A 134 5.44 -0.88 -0.25
C VAL A 134 6.88 -1.41 -0.28
N LEU A 135 7.77 -0.86 0.54
CA LEU A 135 9.17 -1.28 0.65
C LEU A 135 9.34 -2.74 1.08
N ASN A 136 8.30 -3.32 1.70
CA ASN A 136 8.31 -4.68 2.24
C ASN A 136 7.37 -5.62 1.50
N LEU A 137 6.84 -5.21 0.34
CA LEU A 137 6.16 -6.14 -0.56
C LEU A 137 7.17 -7.15 -1.14
N PRO A 138 6.76 -8.42 -1.35
CA PRO A 138 7.56 -9.37 -2.11
C PRO A 138 7.83 -8.92 -3.54
N ALA A 139 8.89 -9.45 -4.15
CA ALA A 139 9.19 -9.20 -5.55
C ALA A 139 7.99 -9.57 -6.44
N GLY A 140 7.62 -8.67 -7.35
CA GLY A 140 6.47 -8.84 -8.25
C GLY A 140 5.10 -8.57 -7.63
N GLN A 141 5.02 -8.22 -6.34
CA GLN A 141 3.78 -7.82 -5.69
C GLN A 141 3.70 -6.29 -5.59
N GLU A 142 2.57 -5.72 -6.00
CA GLU A 142 2.35 -4.26 -5.99
C GLU A 142 1.24 -3.83 -5.03
N GLN A 143 0.51 -4.79 -4.46
CA GLN A 143 -0.67 -4.52 -3.64
C GLN A 143 -0.51 -5.06 -2.22
N MET A 144 -1.16 -4.38 -1.28
CA MET A 144 -1.19 -4.71 0.14
C MET A 144 -2.62 -5.06 0.59
N ALA A 145 -2.73 -5.82 1.66
CA ALA A 145 -4.00 -6.16 2.30
C ALA A 145 -4.23 -5.28 3.54
N TRP A 146 -5.47 -4.85 3.77
CA TRP A 146 -5.82 -4.00 4.90
C TRP A 146 -6.78 -4.72 5.84
N LEU A 147 -6.52 -4.65 7.14
CA LEU A 147 -7.38 -5.11 8.21
C LEU A 147 -7.79 -3.90 9.05
N ILE A 148 -9.08 -3.59 9.09
CA ILE A 148 -9.60 -2.39 9.75
C ILE A 148 -10.47 -2.83 10.93
N ASP A 149 -9.96 -2.69 12.15
CA ASP A 149 -10.65 -3.01 13.40
C ASP A 149 -11.53 -1.84 13.86
N PHE A 150 -12.85 -2.02 13.81
CA PHE A 150 -13.81 -1.02 14.29
C PHE A 150 -14.12 -1.15 15.79
N THR A 151 -13.44 -2.02 16.53
CA THR A 151 -13.59 -2.12 17.98
C THR A 151 -13.24 -0.78 18.63
N GLY A 152 -14.14 -0.27 19.48
CA GLY A 152 -13.99 1.04 20.12
C GLY A 152 -14.18 2.24 19.18
N TRP A 153 -14.53 2.03 17.91
CA TRP A 153 -14.79 3.12 16.98
C TRP A 153 -16.09 3.86 17.29
N SER A 154 -16.05 5.17 17.14
CA SER A 154 -17.20 6.07 17.17
C SER A 154 -17.10 7.11 16.07
N LEU A 155 -18.18 7.87 15.81
CA LEU A 155 -18.18 8.91 14.78
C LEU A 155 -17.14 10.02 15.03
N THR A 156 -16.73 10.24 16.28
CA THR A 156 -15.70 11.22 16.63
C THR A 156 -14.28 10.68 16.44
N SER A 157 -14.11 9.35 16.39
CA SER A 157 -12.82 8.69 16.19
C SER A 157 -12.23 8.97 14.81
N THR A 158 -13.06 9.32 13.83
CA THR A 158 -12.60 9.66 12.46
C THR A 158 -13.29 10.92 11.97
N PRO A 159 -12.71 12.11 12.24
CA PRO A 159 -13.24 13.36 11.72
C PRO A 159 -13.34 13.34 10.18
N VAL A 160 -14.41 13.93 9.64
CA VAL A 160 -14.65 13.99 8.18
C VAL A 160 -13.47 14.58 7.42
N LYS A 161 -12.79 15.59 8.00
CA LYS A 161 -11.58 16.18 7.43
C LYS A 161 -10.48 15.13 7.25
N THR A 162 -10.14 14.39 8.31
CA THR A 162 -9.12 13.33 8.25
C THR A 162 -9.50 12.26 7.21
N ALA A 163 -10.76 11.81 7.19
CA ALA A 163 -11.23 10.83 6.20
C ALA A 163 -11.06 11.34 4.76
N ARG A 164 -11.39 12.61 4.50
CA ARG A 164 -11.25 13.23 3.18
C ARG A 164 -9.79 13.34 2.75
N GLU A 165 -8.90 13.79 3.63
CA GLU A 165 -7.46 13.88 3.32
C GLU A 165 -6.86 12.49 3.06
N THR A 166 -7.22 11.47 3.85
CA THR A 166 -6.83 10.07 3.61
C THR A 166 -7.26 9.60 2.22
N ILE A 167 -8.54 9.79 1.87
CA ILE A 167 -9.06 9.40 0.54
C ILE A 167 -8.31 10.14 -0.57
N ASN A 168 -8.06 11.44 -0.40
CA ASN A 168 -7.34 12.26 -1.37
C ASN A 168 -5.92 11.72 -1.63
N ILE A 169 -5.15 11.41 -0.57
CA ILE A 169 -3.80 10.83 -0.70
C ILE A 169 -3.86 9.47 -1.42
N LEU A 170 -4.74 8.57 -0.98
CA LEU A 170 -4.83 7.22 -1.53
C LEU A 170 -5.25 7.22 -3.01
N GLN A 171 -6.26 8.00 -3.37
CA GLN A 171 -6.79 8.05 -4.73
C GLN A 171 -5.87 8.76 -5.72
N ASN A 172 -5.12 9.77 -5.28
CA ASN A 172 -4.32 10.59 -6.18
C ASN A 172 -2.85 10.17 -6.25
N HIS A 173 -2.29 9.58 -5.19
CA HIS A 173 -0.86 9.32 -5.10
C HIS A 173 -0.49 7.85 -4.89
N TYR A 174 -1.45 6.99 -4.48
CA TYR A 174 -1.23 5.55 -4.29
C TYR A 174 -2.21 4.69 -5.10
N PRO A 175 -2.33 4.91 -6.43
CA PRO A 175 -3.24 4.15 -7.27
C PRO A 175 -2.94 2.65 -7.21
N GLU A 176 -4.00 1.84 -7.23
CA GLU A 176 -3.93 0.38 -7.32
C GLU A 176 -3.07 -0.32 -6.26
N ARG A 177 -2.81 0.32 -5.11
CA ARG A 177 -2.09 -0.29 -3.98
C ARG A 177 -2.96 -1.20 -3.10
N LEU A 178 -4.27 -0.99 -3.04
CA LEU A 178 -5.16 -1.83 -2.24
C LEU A 178 -5.51 -3.12 -3.01
N ALA A 179 -5.21 -4.27 -2.40
CA ALA A 179 -5.62 -5.58 -2.94
C ALA A 179 -6.99 -5.98 -2.38
N ILE A 180 -7.14 -5.89 -1.05
CA ILE A 180 -8.35 -6.24 -0.30
C ILE A 180 -8.37 -5.45 1.01
N ALA A 181 -9.54 -5.04 1.48
CA ALA A 181 -9.74 -4.46 2.80
C ALA A 181 -10.80 -5.25 3.55
N PHE A 182 -10.48 -5.74 4.75
CA PHE A 182 -11.45 -6.35 5.65
C PHE A 182 -11.79 -5.39 6.78
N LEU A 183 -13.07 -5.08 6.91
CA LEU A 183 -13.63 -4.22 7.95
C LEU A 183 -14.17 -5.15 9.02
N TYR A 184 -13.43 -5.27 10.12
CA TYR A 184 -13.72 -6.17 11.21
C TYR A 184 -14.64 -5.51 12.24
N ASN A 185 -15.77 -6.15 12.49
CA ASN A 185 -16.81 -5.75 13.43
C ASN A 185 -17.27 -4.27 13.31
N PRO A 186 -17.53 -3.73 12.10
CA PRO A 186 -18.00 -2.35 11.97
C PRO A 186 -19.40 -2.20 12.59
N PRO A 187 -19.69 -1.07 13.25
CA PRO A 187 -21.03 -0.83 13.77
C PRO A 187 -22.02 -0.65 12.62
N ARG A 188 -23.29 -1.04 12.83
CA ARG A 188 -24.33 -0.98 11.77
C ARG A 188 -24.49 0.41 11.14
N VAL A 189 -24.25 1.48 11.91
CA VAL A 189 -24.28 2.86 11.38
C VAL A 189 -23.22 3.09 10.29
N PHE A 190 -22.07 2.40 10.38
CA PHE A 190 -21.02 2.46 9.37
C PHE A 190 -21.45 1.80 8.05
N GLU A 191 -22.25 0.73 8.08
CA GLU A 191 -22.77 0.12 6.84
C GLU A 191 -23.64 1.09 6.04
N ALA A 192 -24.47 1.88 6.73
CA ALA A 192 -25.29 2.90 6.10
C ALA A 192 -24.41 3.98 5.45
N PHE A 193 -23.37 4.42 6.15
CA PHE A 193 -22.37 5.34 5.60
C PHE A 193 -21.63 4.73 4.39
N TRP A 194 -21.23 3.46 4.46
CA TRP A 194 -20.54 2.78 3.36
C TRP A 194 -21.38 2.69 2.09
N LYS A 195 -22.71 2.48 2.21
CA LYS A 195 -23.64 2.54 1.07
C LYS A 195 -23.67 3.90 0.38
N ILE A 196 -23.30 4.98 1.08
CA ILE A 196 -23.14 6.33 0.49
C ILE A 196 -21.76 6.46 -0.15
N VAL A 197 -20.70 5.96 0.50
CA VAL A 197 -19.32 5.99 -0.02
C VAL A 197 -19.20 5.29 -1.39
N LYS A 198 -20.06 4.31 -1.70
CA LYS A 198 -20.09 3.63 -3.01
C LYS A 198 -20.20 4.58 -4.21
N TYR A 199 -20.78 5.78 -4.05
CA TYR A 199 -20.90 6.75 -5.15
C TYR A 199 -19.61 7.54 -5.40
N PHE A 200 -18.67 7.50 -4.45
CA PHE A 200 -17.38 8.20 -4.53
C PHE A 200 -16.20 7.28 -4.87
N LEU A 201 -16.43 5.96 -4.85
CA LEU A 201 -15.44 4.95 -5.19
C LEU A 201 -15.77 4.32 -6.53
N ASP A 202 -14.74 4.01 -7.32
CA ASP A 202 -14.91 3.17 -8.50
C ASP A 202 -15.34 1.75 -8.08
N ASN A 203 -16.00 1.03 -9.00
CA ASN A 203 -16.53 -0.29 -8.71
C ASN A 203 -15.43 -1.30 -8.31
N LYS A 204 -14.22 -1.22 -8.88
CA LYS A 204 -13.11 -2.13 -8.55
C LYS A 204 -12.72 -1.93 -7.09
N THR A 205 -12.57 -0.68 -6.63
CA THR A 205 -12.26 -0.35 -5.24
C THR A 205 -13.39 -0.76 -4.30
N PHE A 206 -14.65 -0.51 -4.66
CA PHE A 206 -15.79 -0.92 -3.82
C PHE A 206 -15.83 -2.45 -3.59
N GLN A 207 -15.56 -3.25 -4.62
CA GLN A 207 -15.56 -4.71 -4.50
C GLN A 207 -14.41 -5.28 -3.65
N LYS A 208 -13.31 -4.53 -3.48
CA LYS A 208 -12.18 -4.93 -2.63
C LYS A 208 -12.50 -4.83 -1.13
N VAL A 209 -13.60 -4.19 -0.75
CA VAL A 209 -13.97 -3.99 0.65
C VAL A 209 -14.92 -5.08 1.13
N LYS A 210 -14.53 -5.80 2.18
CA LYS A 210 -15.26 -6.93 2.77
C LYS A 210 -15.58 -6.65 4.22
N PHE A 211 -16.80 -6.96 4.63
CA PHE A 211 -17.26 -6.78 6.00
C PHE A 211 -17.14 -8.12 6.73
N VAL A 212 -16.55 -8.13 7.91
CA VAL A 212 -16.40 -9.31 8.77
C VAL A 212 -17.15 -9.07 10.07
N TYR A 213 -18.13 -9.91 10.36
CA TYR A 213 -18.83 -9.89 11.63
C TYR A 213 -18.49 -11.18 12.38
N PRO A 214 -17.94 -11.12 13.61
CA PRO A 214 -17.47 -12.30 14.33
C PRO A 214 -18.53 -13.39 14.55
N LYS A 215 -19.81 -13.00 14.56
CA LYS A 215 -20.96 -13.90 14.72
C LYS A 215 -21.51 -14.44 13.40
N ASN A 216 -21.01 -13.99 12.25
CA ASN A 216 -21.41 -14.45 10.92
C ASN A 216 -20.33 -15.39 10.36
N LYS A 217 -20.66 -16.68 10.28
CA LYS A 217 -19.74 -17.75 9.86
C LYS A 217 -19.15 -17.52 8.47
N ASP A 218 -19.97 -17.11 7.49
CA ASP A 218 -19.52 -16.92 6.11
C ASP A 218 -18.50 -15.78 6.00
N SER A 219 -18.72 -14.69 6.74
CA SER A 219 -17.79 -13.55 6.75
C SER A 219 -16.46 -13.89 7.41
N VAL A 220 -16.49 -14.73 8.44
CA VAL A 220 -15.29 -15.24 9.12
C VAL A 220 -14.54 -16.20 8.19
N GLU A 221 -15.24 -17.12 7.54
CA GLU A 221 -14.63 -18.06 6.59
C GLU A 221 -13.99 -17.33 5.39
N LEU A 222 -14.65 -16.27 4.90
CA LEU A 222 -14.07 -15.40 3.89
C LEU A 222 -12.73 -14.81 4.37
N MET A 223 -12.66 -14.29 5.61
CA MET A 223 -11.41 -13.76 6.16
C MET A 223 -10.32 -14.84 6.26
N LYS A 224 -10.66 -16.06 6.70
CA LYS A 224 -9.74 -17.20 6.78
C LYS A 224 -9.18 -17.65 5.43
N SER A 225 -9.95 -17.45 4.36
CA SER A 225 -9.46 -17.73 3.00
C SER A 225 -8.35 -16.78 2.54
N TYR A 226 -8.16 -15.64 3.23
CA TYR A 226 -7.10 -14.67 2.96
C TYR A 226 -5.99 -14.68 4.01
N PHE A 227 -6.30 -14.99 5.27
CA PHE A 227 -5.33 -14.93 6.36
C PHE A 227 -5.16 -16.28 7.05
N ASP A 228 -3.94 -16.53 7.52
CA ASP A 228 -3.69 -17.65 8.42
C ASP A 228 -4.19 -17.31 9.82
N GLU A 229 -5.07 -18.15 10.38
CA GLU A 229 -5.64 -17.95 11.71
C GLU A 229 -4.57 -17.98 12.80
N ASP A 230 -3.50 -18.73 12.60
CA ASP A 230 -2.42 -18.85 13.58
C ASP A 230 -1.59 -17.56 13.65
N ASN A 231 -1.58 -16.76 12.57
CA ASN A 231 -0.89 -15.46 12.51
C ASN A 231 -1.79 -14.28 12.85
N LEU A 232 -3.10 -14.39 12.57
CA LEU A 232 -4.06 -13.32 12.80
C LEU A 232 -4.27 -13.05 14.30
N PRO A 233 -4.27 -11.78 14.77
CA PRO A 233 -4.50 -11.45 16.18
C PRO A 233 -5.86 -11.95 16.68
N LYS A 234 -5.93 -12.34 17.95
CA LYS A 234 -7.17 -12.78 18.62
C LYS A 234 -8.28 -11.73 18.55
N GLU A 235 -7.93 -10.45 18.67
CA GLU A 235 -8.86 -9.33 18.59
C GLU A 235 -9.53 -9.22 17.20
N LEU A 236 -8.89 -9.79 16.18
CA LEU A 236 -9.38 -9.85 14.80
C LEU A 236 -9.93 -11.24 14.43
N GLY A 237 -10.19 -12.09 15.42
CA GLY A 237 -10.79 -13.42 15.22
C GLY A 237 -9.80 -14.53 14.87
N GLY A 238 -8.49 -14.30 15.02
CA GLY A 238 -7.47 -15.34 14.88
C GLY A 238 -7.10 -15.99 16.22
N LYS A 239 -5.95 -16.66 16.25
CA LYS A 239 -5.42 -17.37 17.43
C LYS A 239 -4.14 -16.76 17.97
N SER A 240 -3.49 -15.87 17.21
CA SER A 240 -2.26 -15.22 17.63
C SER A 240 -2.49 -14.37 18.86
N ILE A 241 -1.66 -14.58 19.89
CA ILE A 241 -1.63 -13.74 21.10
C ILE A 241 -0.77 -12.49 20.93
N LEU A 242 -0.21 -12.27 19.74
CA LEU A 242 0.64 -11.12 19.48
C LEU A 242 -0.22 -9.85 19.48
N THR A 243 0.06 -8.99 20.44
CA THR A 243 -0.51 -7.65 20.54
C THR A 243 0.49 -6.64 20.02
N TYR A 244 -0.01 -5.49 19.53
CA TYR A 244 0.85 -4.38 19.16
C TYR A 244 1.75 -3.96 20.35
N ASN A 245 3.07 -4.02 20.15
CA ASN A 245 4.07 -3.50 21.07
C ASN A 245 4.79 -2.33 20.38
N HIS A 246 4.65 -1.14 20.94
CA HIS A 246 5.16 0.09 20.32
C HIS A 246 6.69 0.10 20.24
N GLU A 247 7.40 -0.42 21.24
CA GLU A 247 8.87 -0.44 21.27
C GLU A 247 9.42 -1.41 20.23
N GLU A 248 8.85 -2.62 20.15
CA GLU A 248 9.24 -3.62 19.14
C GLU A 248 8.95 -3.10 17.73
N PHE A 249 7.76 -2.52 17.53
CA PHE A 249 7.40 -1.90 16.26
C PHE A 249 8.35 -0.75 15.90
N SER A 250 8.69 0.10 16.87
CA SER A 250 9.64 1.20 16.65
C SER A 250 11.02 0.72 16.22
N ARG A 251 11.52 -0.37 16.82
CA ARG A 251 12.78 -0.98 16.40
C ARG A 251 12.73 -1.49 14.96
N LEU A 252 11.60 -2.08 14.56
CA LEU A 252 11.38 -2.53 13.19
C LEU A 252 11.32 -1.35 12.20
N MET A 253 10.62 -0.27 12.55
CA MET A 253 10.53 0.94 11.74
C MET A 253 11.89 1.63 11.56
N ALA A 254 12.70 1.71 12.62
CA ALA A 254 14.08 2.23 12.52
C ALA A 254 14.96 1.40 11.57
N GLN A 255 14.77 0.08 11.49
CA GLN A 255 15.48 -0.76 10.50
C GLN A 255 14.99 -0.48 9.08
N ASP A 256 13.69 -0.28 8.91
CA ASP A 256 13.11 0.08 7.60
C ASP A 256 13.51 1.48 7.15
N ASP A 257 13.76 2.43 8.06
CA ASP A 257 14.29 3.76 7.71
C ASP A 257 15.67 3.64 7.06
N LEU A 258 16.55 2.78 7.61
CA LEU A 258 17.85 2.48 7.02
C LEU A 258 17.71 1.84 5.63
N LYS A 259 16.79 0.88 5.50
CA LYS A 259 16.49 0.21 4.22
C LYS A 259 15.95 1.20 3.19
N CYS A 260 15.07 2.12 3.60
CA CYS A 260 14.50 3.17 2.78
C CYS A 260 15.58 4.13 2.31
N ALA A 261 16.43 4.62 3.22
CA ALA A 261 17.55 5.48 2.90
C ALA A 261 18.50 4.83 1.88
N ALA A 262 18.91 3.58 2.12
CA ALA A 262 19.74 2.82 1.20
C ALA A 262 19.06 2.60 -0.18
N PHE A 263 17.73 2.40 -0.18
CA PHE A 263 16.98 2.32 -1.44
C PHE A 263 16.97 3.67 -2.16
N TRP A 264 16.79 4.81 -1.52
CA TRP A 264 16.71 6.11 -2.19
C TRP A 264 18.05 6.81 -2.40
N GLU A 265 19.15 6.22 -1.92
CA GLU A 265 20.49 6.74 -2.16
C GLU A 265 20.85 6.85 -3.65
N PRO A 266 21.50 7.95 -4.08
CA PRO A 266 22.01 8.09 -5.43
C PRO A 266 23.09 7.04 -5.73
N ASP A 267 23.03 6.37 -6.89
CA ASP A 267 23.97 5.30 -7.25
C ASP A 267 25.45 5.75 -7.31
N ASN A 268 25.71 7.06 -7.46
CA ASN A 268 27.06 7.64 -7.45
C ASN A 268 27.76 7.59 -6.07
N LYS A 269 27.09 7.15 -5.00
CA LYS A 269 27.66 7.00 -3.66
C LYS A 269 27.91 5.53 -3.25
N LYS A 270 27.54 4.55 -4.08
CA LYS A 270 27.87 3.15 -3.82
C LYS A 270 29.36 2.95 -4.11
N PRO A 271 30.17 2.44 -3.15
CA PRO A 271 31.58 2.20 -3.40
C PRO A 271 31.72 1.21 -4.56
N SER A 272 32.46 1.60 -5.60
CA SER A 272 32.83 0.72 -6.69
C SER A 272 33.78 -0.34 -6.12
N ASN A 273 33.29 -1.58 -5.99
CA ASN A 273 34.16 -2.74 -5.77
C ASN A 273 34.94 -3.02 -7.06
N HIS A 274 35.88 -2.14 -7.41
CA HIS A 274 36.97 -2.50 -8.31
C HIS A 274 38.01 -3.24 -7.47
N ILE A 275 37.89 -4.56 -7.46
CA ILE A 275 39.00 -5.46 -7.10
C ILE A 275 40.07 -5.25 -8.17
N GLY A 276 41.03 -4.38 -7.88
CA GLY A 276 42.24 -4.25 -8.67
C GLY A 276 43.04 -5.53 -8.55
N ASN A 277 43.08 -6.33 -9.61
CA ASN A 277 44.04 -7.42 -9.77
C ASN A 277 45.45 -6.81 -9.86
N GLY A 278 46.10 -6.63 -8.71
CA GLY A 278 47.52 -6.34 -8.63
C GLY A 278 48.32 -7.57 -9.05
N HIS A 279 48.69 -7.63 -10.32
CA HIS A 279 49.83 -8.44 -10.75
C HIS A 279 51.10 -7.79 -10.18
N SER A 280 51.72 -8.44 -9.21
CA SER A 280 53.12 -8.16 -8.85
C SER A 280 54.00 -9.10 -9.66
N ALA A 281 54.74 -8.52 -10.60
CA ALA A 281 55.90 -9.12 -11.23
C ALA A 281 57.13 -8.32 -10.80
N ALA A 282 57.95 -8.93 -9.93
CA ALA A 282 59.40 -8.80 -9.79
C ALA A 282 59.84 -9.59 -8.55
#